data_AF-A0A846PVA7-F1
#
_entry.id   AF-A0A846PVA7-F1
#
_cell.length_a   1.000
_cell.length_b   1.000
_cell.length_c   1.000
_cell.angle_alpha   90.00
_cell.angle_beta   90.00
_cell.angle_gamma   90.00
#
_symmetry.space_group_name_H-M   'P 1'
#
loop_
_entity.id
_entity.type
_entity.pdbx_description
1 polymer ?
#
loop_
_entity_poly.entity_id
_entity_poly.type
_entity_poly.pdbx_seq_one_letter_code
_entity_poly.pdbx_strand_id
1 'polypeptide(L)' 'MEIQSPFRAILITKGRKSSKNHSVMLRGVKYNEKIYFSRHRPDSDWFKNAISNCEVQVIIDDQKYAGLAKMVED' A
#
# COMPACT_ATOMS: atom_id res chain seq x y z
N MET A 1 8.44 -19.77 -9.76
CA MET A 1 8.58 -18.53 -8.97
C MET A 1 7.22 -18.26 -8.35
N GLU A 2 7.09 -18.40 -7.02
CA GLU A 2 5.79 -18.50 -6.34
C GLU A 2 5.26 -17.12 -5.90
N ILE A 3 4.17 -16.68 -6.52
CA ILE A 3 3.35 -15.60 -5.98
C ILE A 3 2.49 -16.23 -4.89
N GLN A 4 2.61 -15.75 -3.65
CA GLN A 4 1.72 -16.21 -2.58
C GLN A 4 0.27 -15.79 -2.88
N SER A 5 -0.70 -16.58 -2.39
CA SER A 5 -2.12 -16.29 -2.56
C SER A 5 -2.44 -14.84 -2.15
N PRO A 6 -3.34 -14.15 -2.87
CA PRO A 6 -3.71 -12.79 -2.53
C PRO A 6 -4.25 -12.70 -1.10
N PHE A 7 -3.78 -11.70 -0.35
CA PHE A 7 -4.22 -11.45 1.02
C PHE A 7 -4.90 -10.08 1.13
N ARG A 8 -5.66 -9.87 2.20
CA ARG A 8 -6.22 -8.55 2.54
C ARG A 8 -5.28 -7.85 3.50
N ALA A 9 -5.07 -6.56 3.29
CA ALA A 9 -4.30 -5.73 4.18
C ALA A 9 -4.92 -4.33 4.29
N ILE A 10 -4.72 -3.68 5.43
CA ILE A 10 -5.04 -2.27 5.58
C ILE A 10 -3.78 -1.47 5.27
N LEU A 11 -3.80 -0.69 4.19
CA LEU A 11 -2.77 0.28 3.87
C LEU A 11 -3.12 1.61 4.54
N ILE A 12 -2.18 2.16 5.30
CA ILE A 12 -2.28 3.46 5.95
C ILE A 12 -1.28 4.40 5.27
N THR A 13 -1.80 5.50 4.73
CA THR A 13 -1.02 6.56 4.07
C THR A 13 -1.21 7.89 4.79
N LYS A 14 -0.31 8.85 4.55
CA LYS A 14 -0.50 10.24 4.98
C LYS A 14 -1.25 11.02 3.91
N GLY A 15 -2.39 11.61 4.24
CA GLY A 15 -3.18 12.42 3.32
C GLY A 15 -2.39 13.61 2.79
N ARG A 16 -2.15 13.66 1.47
CA ARG A 16 -1.30 14.69 0.83
C ARG A 16 -1.74 16.15 1.05
N LYS A 17 -3.02 16.36 1.35
CA LYS A 17 -3.61 17.69 1.62
C LYS A 17 -3.82 17.97 3.11
N SER A 18 -4.21 16.94 3.87
CA SER A 18 -4.67 17.10 5.26
C SER A 18 -3.62 16.71 6.29
N SER A 19 -2.55 16.02 5.88
CA SER A 19 -1.58 15.39 6.77
C SER A 19 -2.21 14.43 7.79
N LYS A 20 -3.45 13.98 7.59
CA LYS A 20 -4.11 12.98 8.44
C LYS A 20 -3.86 11.58 7.90
N ASN A 21 -3.91 10.57 8.77
CA ASN A 21 -3.83 9.19 8.31
C ASN A 21 -5.07 8.84 7.49
N HIS A 22 -4.86 8.12 6.39
CA HIS A 22 -5.88 7.60 5.51
C HIS A 22 -5.68 6.09 5.37
N SER A 23 -6.66 5.32 5.85
CA SER A 23 -6.63 3.86 5.87
C SER A 23 -7.56 3.29 4.81
N VAL A 24 -7.09 2.31 4.05
CA VAL A 24 -7.88 1.60 3.04
C VAL A 24 -7.57 0.11 3.07
N MET A 25 -8.60 -0.74 3.01
CA MET A 25 -8.42 -2.18 2.86
C MET A 25 -8.19 -2.52 1.38
N LEU A 26 -7.08 -3.19 1.07
CA LEU A 26 -6.68 -3.57 -0.28
C LEU A 26 -6.38 -5.07 -0.35
N ARG A 27 -6.48 -5.65 -1.54
CA ARG A 27 -5.86 -6.95 -1.83
C ARG A 27 -4.41 -6.72 -2.24
N GLY A 28 -3.50 -7.44 -1.61
CA GLY A 28 -2.08 -7.43 -1.92
C GLY A 28 -1.55 -8.81 -2.30
N VAL A 29 -0.39 -8.84 -2.95
CA VAL A 29 0.40 -10.06 -3.18
C VAL A 29 1.80 -9.86 -2.63
N LYS A 30 2.40 -10.94 -2.13
CA LYS A 30 3.77 -10.94 -1.64
C LYS A 30 4.68 -11.55 -2.69
N TYR A 31 5.76 -10.84 -3.03
CA TYR A 31 6.76 -11.29 -3.99
C TYR A 31 8.11 -10.63 -3.68
N ASN A 32 9.21 -11.40 -3.69
CA ASN A 32 10.57 -10.93 -3.35
C ASN A 32 10.60 -10.01 -2.12
N GLU A 33 10.00 -10.48 -1.02
CA GLU A 33 9.92 -9.77 0.27
C GLU A 33 9.17 -8.42 0.24
N LYS A 34 8.53 -8.09 -0.88
CA LYS A 34 7.72 -6.89 -1.08
C LYS A 34 6.25 -7.21 -1.14
N ILE A 35 5.43 -6.19 -0.87
CA ILE A 35 3.98 -6.24 -1.01
C ILE A 35 3.60 -5.37 -2.20
N TYR A 36 2.78 -5.93 -3.08
CA TYR A 36 2.27 -5.23 -4.25
C TYR A 36 0.77 -5.03 -4.12
N PHE A 37 0.32 -3.80 -4.32
CA PHE A 37 -1.09 -3.44 -4.39
C PHE A 37 -1.45 -3.05 -5.82
N SER A 38 -2.41 -3.76 -6.40
CA SER A 38 -2.96 -3.42 -7.71
C SER A 38 -4.02 -2.33 -7.58
N ARG A 39 -4.06 -1.43 -8.56
CA ARG A 39 -5.12 -0.43 -8.73
C ARG A 39 -5.67 -0.52 -10.15
N HIS A 40 -6.94 -0.22 -10.35
CA HIS A 40 -7.50 -0.12 -11.69
C HIS A 40 -7.20 1.25 -12.34
N ARG A 41 -7.15 2.33 -11.54
CA ARG A 41 -6.86 3.70 -11.99
C ARG A 41 -5.89 4.43 -11.03
N PRO A 42 -5.08 5.40 -11.52
CA PRO A 42 -4.13 6.19 -10.71
C PRO A 42 -4.78 7.34 -9.93
N ASP A 43 -6.11 7.40 -9.88
CA ASP A 43 -6.85 8.50 -9.27
C ASP A 43 -7.16 8.29 -7.79
N SER A 44 -6.96 7.08 -7.26
CA SER A 44 -7.23 6.71 -5.87
C SER A 44 -6.42 7.54 -4.88
N ASP A 45 -7.05 7.96 -3.78
CA ASP A 45 -6.40 8.82 -2.80
C ASP A 45 -5.20 8.15 -2.14
N TRP A 46 -5.29 6.88 -1.75
CA TRP A 46 -4.16 6.14 -1.18
C TRP A 46 -2.94 6.13 -2.12
N PHE A 47 -3.16 6.01 -3.43
CA PHE A 47 -2.09 5.99 -4.41
C PHE A 47 -1.43 7.36 -4.50
N LYS A 48 -2.22 8.42 -4.71
CA LYS A 48 -1.72 9.80 -4.74
C LYS A 48 -1.02 10.20 -3.43
N ASN A 49 -1.51 9.71 -2.30
CA ASN A 49 -0.89 9.92 -1.00
C ASN A 49 0.47 9.23 -0.92
N ALA A 50 0.56 7.96 -1.29
CA ALA A 50 1.81 7.19 -1.29
C ALA A 50 2.88 7.72 -2.25
N ILE A 51 2.46 8.36 -3.36
CA ILE A 51 3.39 9.06 -4.27
C ILE A 51 3.88 10.38 -3.66
N SER A 52 3.02 11.11 -2.94
CA SER A 52 3.38 12.38 -2.30
C SER A 52 4.20 12.21 -1.02
N ASN A 53 3.99 11.11 -0.30
CA ASN A 53 4.76 10.70 0.87
C ASN A 53 4.85 9.18 0.86
N CYS A 54 6.06 8.67 0.63
CA CYS A 54 6.30 7.24 0.51
C CYS A 54 6.25 6.47 1.83
N GLU A 55 6.24 7.14 2.98
CA GLU A 55 6.09 6.49 4.27
C GLU A 55 4.68 5.94 4.45
N VAL A 56 4.58 4.62 4.58
CA VAL A 56 3.31 3.92 4.72
C VAL A 56 3.38 2.91 5.87
N GLN A 57 2.20 2.53 6.35
CA GLN A 57 2.06 1.39 7.25
C GLN A 57 1.09 0.39 6.64
N VAL A 58 1.34 -0.90 6.88
CA VAL A 58 0.47 -1.99 6.43
C VAL A 58 0.08 -2.81 7.63
N ILE A 59 -1.21 -3.13 7.76
CA ILE A 59 -1.72 -4.09 8.75
C ILE A 59 -2.11 -5.38 8.03
N ILE A 60 -1.55 -6.50 8.44
CA ILE A 60 -1.81 -7.86 7.95
C ILE A 60 -1.98 -8.74 9.18
N ASP A 61 -3.09 -9.46 9.29
CA ASP A 61 -3.36 -10.36 10.43
C ASP A 61 -3.09 -9.70 11.80
N ASP A 62 -3.60 -8.47 11.97
CA ASP A 62 -3.42 -7.60 13.14
C ASP A 62 -1.97 -7.17 13.46
N GLN A 63 -1.00 -7.60 12.65
CA GLN A 63 0.39 -7.16 12.73
C GLN A 63 0.62 -5.92 11.90
N LYS A 64 1.35 -4.95 12.46
CA LYS A 64 1.63 -3.67 11.85
C LYS A 64 3.07 -3.59 11.37
N TYR A 65 3.24 -3.24 10.10
CA TYR A 65 4.54 -3.07 9.46
C TYR A 65 4.68 -1.64 8.93
N ALA A 66 5.85 -1.03 9.13
CA ALA A 66 6.22 0.21 8.48
C ALA A 66 7.00 -0.09 7.19
N GLY A 67 6.87 0.76 6.17
CA GLY A 67 7.59 0.59 4.93
C GLY A 67 7.58 1.83 4.05
N LEU A 68 8.28 1.72 2.92
CA LEU A 68 8.33 2.74 1.88
C LEU A 68 7.60 2.23 0.63
N ALA A 69 6.62 3.01 0.17
CA ALA A 69 5.91 2.75 -1.07
C ALA A 69 6.67 3.34 -2.26
N LYS A 70 6.66 2.62 -3.40
CA LYS A 70 7.17 3.11 -4.68
C LYS A 70 6.20 2.71 -5.79
N MET A 71 6.03 3.59 -6.78
CA MET A 71 5.36 3.21 -8.03
C MET A 71 6.21 2.16 -8.75
N VAL A 72 5.56 1.08 -9.19
CA VAL A 72 6.17 0.15 -10.13
C VAL A 72 6.11 0.82 -11.51
N GLU A 73 7.27 0.92 -12.15
CA GLU A 73 7.48 1.40 -13.51
C GLU A 73 7.89 0.19 -14.38
N ASP A 74 7.65 0.27 -15.68
CA ASP A 74 8.02 -0.78 -16.66
C ASP A 74 9.54 -0.92 -16.84
#